data_AF-A0A8D0WFZ1-F1
#
_entry.id   AF-A0A8D0WFZ1-F1
#
_cell.length_a   1.000
_cell.length_b   1.000
_cell.length_c   1.000
_cell.angle_alpha   90.00
_cell.angle_beta   90.00
_cell.angle_gamma   90.00
#
_symmetry.space_group_name_H-M   'P 1'
#
loop_
_entity.id
_entity.type
_entity.pdbx_description
1 polymer ?
#
loop_
_entity_poly.entity_id
_entity_poly.type
_entity_poly.pdbx_seq_one_letter_code
_entity_poly.pdbx_strand_id
1 'polypeptide(L)'
;MVWLGPPWLLRIFFLASHVGAAVDLTLLADLRLTEPQRFFLTCVSGEAGASRGSDAWEPPLLLEKDDRIVRTPRPWQPPHLARNGSRQVTLRGFSQPSDLVGVFSCVGGAGPRRTRVLYVHNSPGAHLFPDKVTHTVNRGDTAVLSARVRKEKQTDVLWKSNGSYFYTLDWHEAQDGRFLLQLPEVQPSASGIYSATYLEVSPLGSAFFRLIVRGCGAGRWGQDCSKECPGCLHGGVCHDQDGECVCPPGFTGTRCEQACREGRFGQSCQEQCPGTSGCRGLTFCLPDPYGCSCGSGWRGSQCQEACAPGRFGADCRLQCQCQNGGTCDRFSGCVCPSGWHGMHCEKSGLGDGPSASAKVQDGHTSALAGPPG
;
A
#
# COMPACT_ATOMS: atom_id res chain seq x y z
N MET A 1 72.38 10.16 -14.36
CA MET A 1 71.03 10.55 -14.82
C MET A 1 70.20 9.28 -14.97
N VAL A 2 69.44 8.96 -13.93
CA VAL A 2 68.53 7.80 -13.90
C VAL A 2 67.17 8.32 -14.34
N TRP A 3 66.70 7.88 -15.51
CA TRP A 3 65.36 8.18 -16.00
C TRP A 3 64.38 7.21 -15.34
N LEU A 4 63.54 7.72 -14.43
CA LEU A 4 62.38 7.03 -13.87
C LEU A 4 61.19 7.25 -14.82
N GLY A 5 60.72 6.18 -15.47
CA GLY A 5 59.44 6.17 -16.18
C GLY A 5 58.27 5.97 -15.20
N PRO A 6 57.08 6.57 -15.43
CA PRO A 6 55.98 6.50 -14.48
C PRO A 6 55.24 5.15 -14.54
N PRO A 7 54.68 4.67 -13.42
CA PRO A 7 53.99 3.39 -13.35
C PRO A 7 52.57 3.50 -13.91
N TRP A 8 52.15 2.44 -14.62
CA TRP A 8 50.82 2.27 -15.14
C TRP A 8 49.81 2.20 -13.99
N LEU A 9 48.98 3.22 -13.84
CA LEU A 9 47.78 3.17 -13.00
C LEU A 9 46.72 2.34 -13.73
N LEU A 10 46.58 1.07 -13.37
CA LEU A 10 45.36 0.30 -13.63
C LEU A 10 44.20 1.03 -12.94
N ARG A 11 43.42 1.78 -13.72
CA ARG A 11 42.11 2.27 -13.27
C ARG A 11 41.21 1.05 -13.10
N ILE A 12 41.12 0.57 -11.86
CA ILE A 12 40.01 -0.29 -11.42
C ILE A 12 38.75 0.55 -11.61
N PHE A 13 38.07 0.35 -12.73
CA PHE A 13 36.68 0.78 -12.88
C PHE A 13 35.86 -0.03 -11.88
N PHE A 14 35.67 0.52 -10.68
CA PHE A 14 34.50 0.19 -9.88
C PHE A 14 33.30 0.66 -10.70
N LEU A 15 32.74 -0.24 -11.50
CA LEU A 15 31.36 -0.14 -11.95
C LEU A 15 30.49 -0.29 -10.70
N ALA A 16 30.40 0.77 -9.90
CA ALA A 16 29.32 0.92 -8.96
C ALA A 16 28.04 0.87 -9.79
N SER A 17 27.35 -0.26 -9.77
CA SER A 17 26.01 -0.39 -10.31
C SER A 17 25.13 0.53 -9.47
N HIS A 18 25.03 1.80 -9.85
CA HIS A 18 24.01 2.71 -9.34
C HIS A 18 22.67 2.26 -9.92
N VAL A 19 22.14 1.15 -9.41
CA VAL A 19 20.71 0.89 -9.44
C VAL A 19 20.12 1.97 -8.56
N GLY A 20 19.64 3.04 -9.17
CA GLY A 20 19.00 4.11 -8.42
C GLY A 20 17.72 3.61 -7.76
N ALA A 21 17.41 4.14 -6.59
CA ALA A 21 16.24 3.75 -5.80
C ALA A 21 14.93 3.88 -6.61
N ALA A 22 13.99 2.96 -6.34
CA ALA A 22 12.63 2.99 -6.90
C ALA A 22 11.90 4.27 -6.46
N VAL A 23 10.93 4.72 -7.27
CA VAL A 23 10.15 5.93 -6.95
C VAL A 23 9.14 5.61 -5.86
N ASP A 24 9.11 6.43 -4.80
CA ASP A 24 8.08 6.36 -3.75
C ASP A 24 6.72 6.72 -4.33
N LEU A 25 5.95 5.71 -4.76
CA LEU A 25 4.60 5.87 -5.29
C LEU A 25 3.57 5.31 -4.32
N THR A 26 2.55 6.12 -4.05
CA THR A 26 1.37 5.69 -3.29
C THR A 26 0.11 5.95 -4.10
N LEU A 27 -0.73 4.94 -4.24
CA LEU A 27 -2.04 5.04 -4.88
C LEU A 27 -3.15 4.97 -3.83
N LEU A 28 -3.99 6.00 -3.77
CA LEU A 28 -5.05 6.16 -2.78
C LEU A 28 -6.43 6.12 -3.45
N ALA A 29 -7.36 5.39 -2.85
CA ALA A 29 -8.78 5.43 -3.23
C ALA A 29 -9.66 5.70 -1.99
N ASP A 30 -10.70 6.52 -2.14
CA ASP A 30 -11.71 6.73 -1.10
C ASP A 30 -12.86 5.74 -1.26
N LEU A 31 -12.90 4.75 -0.37
CA LEU A 31 -13.87 3.65 -0.39
C LEU A 31 -15.23 4.02 0.22
N ARG A 32 -15.37 5.22 0.81
CA ARG A 32 -16.66 5.72 1.33
C ARG A 32 -17.59 6.14 0.19
N LEU A 33 -17.00 6.50 -0.94
CA LEU A 33 -17.69 7.10 -2.06
C LEU A 33 -18.05 6.00 -3.05
N THR A 34 -19.15 5.30 -2.76
CA THR A 34 -19.73 4.28 -3.66
C THR A 34 -20.45 4.91 -4.84
N GLU A 35 -20.72 6.22 -4.78
CA GLU A 35 -21.23 7.02 -5.89
C GLU A 35 -20.11 7.32 -6.90
N PRO A 36 -20.26 6.93 -8.17
CA PRO A 36 -19.24 7.14 -9.21
C PRO A 36 -18.75 8.58 -9.33
N GLN A 37 -19.68 9.53 -9.21
CA GLN A 37 -19.39 10.96 -9.35
C GLN A 37 -18.48 11.51 -8.25
N ARG A 38 -18.48 10.87 -7.08
CA ARG A 38 -17.69 11.29 -5.91
C ARG A 38 -16.42 10.46 -5.76
N PHE A 39 -16.39 9.26 -6.30
CA PHE A 39 -15.21 8.41 -6.28
C PHE A 39 -14.02 9.10 -6.96
N PHE A 40 -12.86 9.01 -6.33
CA PHE A 40 -11.60 9.50 -6.88
C PHE A 40 -10.47 8.52 -6.57
N LEU A 41 -9.50 8.51 -7.46
CA LEU A 41 -8.27 7.76 -7.32
C LEU A 41 -7.11 8.74 -7.44
N THR A 42 -6.23 8.81 -6.44
CA THR A 42 -5.11 9.74 -6.41
C THR A 42 -3.81 8.96 -6.37
N CYS A 43 -2.91 9.23 -7.31
CA CYS A 43 -1.53 8.77 -7.22
C CYS A 43 -0.64 9.92 -6.75
N VAL A 44 0.23 9.62 -5.78
CA VAL A 44 1.18 10.54 -5.17
C VAL A 44 2.59 9.97 -5.31
N SER A 45 3.55 10.84 -5.62
CA SER A 45 4.98 10.57 -5.62
C SER A 45 5.65 11.35 -4.50
N GLY A 46 6.40 10.67 -3.64
CA GLY A 46 7.19 11.31 -2.58
C GLY A 46 8.33 12.19 -3.11
N GLU A 47 8.78 11.94 -4.34
CA GLU A 47 9.78 12.75 -5.04
C GLU A 47 9.11 13.65 -6.10
N ALA A 48 9.57 14.89 -6.23
CA ALA A 48 9.19 15.70 -7.40
C ALA A 48 9.86 15.09 -8.63
N GLY A 49 9.08 14.78 -9.66
CA GLY A 49 9.68 14.55 -10.97
C GLY A 49 10.40 15.82 -11.41
N ALA A 50 11.68 15.71 -11.76
CA ALA A 50 12.46 16.85 -12.23
C ALA A 50 11.79 17.40 -13.49
N SER A 51 11.43 18.68 -13.47
CA SER A 51 10.76 19.36 -14.57
C SER A 51 11.73 19.89 -15.64
N ARG A 52 13.04 19.89 -15.36
CA ARG A 52 14.13 20.21 -16.30
C ARG A 52 15.45 19.55 -15.88
N GLY A 53 16.22 19.01 -16.83
CA GLY A 53 17.57 18.46 -16.61
C GLY A 53 17.70 16.98 -17.05
N SER A 54 18.89 16.40 -16.87
CA SER A 54 19.18 14.98 -17.19
C SER A 54 18.41 13.97 -16.32
N ASP A 55 17.81 14.43 -15.22
CA ASP A 55 16.99 13.63 -14.29
C ASP A 55 15.48 13.78 -14.54
N ALA A 56 15.07 14.48 -15.61
CA ALA A 56 13.67 14.66 -15.98
C ALA A 56 13.13 13.38 -16.62
N TRP A 57 12.28 12.64 -15.89
CA TRP A 57 11.52 11.54 -16.46
C TRP A 57 10.20 12.04 -17.07
N GLU A 58 10.14 12.07 -18.40
CA GLU A 58 8.88 11.96 -19.13
C GLU A 58 8.56 10.46 -19.33
N PRO A 59 7.30 10.03 -19.17
CA PRO A 59 6.11 10.83 -18.88
C PRO A 59 5.93 11.18 -17.38
N PRO A 60 5.13 12.22 -17.07
CA PRO A 60 4.66 12.49 -15.70
C PRO A 60 3.88 11.28 -15.15
N LEU A 61 3.58 11.29 -13.84
CA LEU A 61 2.73 10.27 -13.21
C LEU A 61 1.54 9.90 -14.09
N LEU A 62 1.47 8.63 -14.45
CA LEU A 62 0.50 8.08 -15.38
C LEU A 62 -0.48 7.24 -14.59
N LEU A 63 -1.73 7.71 -14.50
CA LEU A 63 -2.81 7.02 -13.81
C LEU A 63 -3.84 6.56 -14.84
N GLU A 64 -3.94 5.25 -15.01
CA GLU A 64 -4.71 4.62 -16.08
C GLU A 64 -5.59 3.49 -15.54
N LYS A 65 -6.63 3.15 -16.30
CA LYS A 65 -7.44 1.95 -16.10
C LYS A 65 -7.01 0.87 -17.09
N ASP A 66 -6.87 -0.37 -16.62
CA ASP A 66 -6.59 -1.54 -17.45
C ASP A 66 -7.90 -2.29 -17.76
N ASP A 67 -8.46 -2.01 -18.94
CA ASP A 67 -9.70 -2.63 -19.43
C ASP A 67 -9.47 -3.99 -20.13
N ARG A 68 -8.24 -4.52 -20.13
CA ARG A 68 -7.95 -5.82 -20.79
C ARG A 68 -8.52 -6.99 -20.01
N ILE A 69 -8.56 -6.88 -18.68
CA ILE A 69 -9.02 -7.93 -17.76
C ILE A 69 -10.54 -7.93 -17.64
N VAL A 70 -11.15 -6.73 -17.55
CA VAL A 70 -12.60 -6.55 -17.51
C VAL A 70 -12.98 -5.56 -18.60
N ARG A 71 -13.51 -6.07 -19.72
CA ARG A 71 -13.98 -5.21 -20.81
C ARG A 71 -15.33 -4.61 -20.44
N THR A 72 -15.42 -3.29 -20.41
CA THR A 72 -16.71 -2.60 -20.38
C THR A 72 -17.23 -2.38 -21.80
N PRO A 73 -18.56 -2.43 -22.03
CA PRO A 73 -19.14 -2.28 -23.38
C PRO A 73 -18.88 -0.92 -24.03
N ARG A 74 -18.57 0.11 -23.23
CA ARG A 74 -18.19 1.45 -23.72
C ARG A 74 -16.70 1.68 -23.48
N PRO A 75 -15.98 2.31 -24.42
CA PRO A 75 -14.62 2.78 -24.18
C PRO A 75 -14.61 3.67 -22.95
N TRP A 76 -13.76 3.34 -21.99
CA TRP A 76 -13.59 4.15 -20.79
C TRP A 76 -13.03 5.52 -21.16
N GLN A 77 -13.75 6.58 -20.82
CA GLN A 77 -13.29 7.96 -20.91
C GLN A 77 -13.42 8.58 -19.52
N PRO A 78 -12.34 8.69 -18.73
CA PRO A 78 -12.38 9.43 -17.48
C PRO A 78 -12.53 10.92 -17.84
N PRO A 79 -13.56 11.62 -17.34
CA PRO A 79 -13.81 12.98 -17.82
C PRO A 79 -12.84 14.01 -17.23
N HIS A 80 -12.12 13.70 -16.15
CA HIS A 80 -11.22 14.68 -15.56
C HIS A 80 -9.98 14.06 -14.88
N LEU A 81 -8.81 14.32 -15.45
CA LEU A 81 -7.50 14.06 -14.84
C LEU A 81 -6.97 15.37 -14.25
N ALA A 82 -7.06 15.52 -12.93
CA ALA A 82 -6.49 16.66 -12.22
C ALA A 82 -5.02 16.39 -11.89
N ARG A 83 -4.11 17.29 -12.26
CA ARG A 83 -2.70 17.25 -11.86
C ARG A 83 -2.43 18.36 -10.86
N ASN A 84 -1.69 18.04 -9.80
CA ASN A 84 -1.18 19.02 -8.85
C ASN A 84 0.34 18.91 -8.82
N GLY A 85 0.99 19.74 -9.63
CA GLY A 85 2.43 19.64 -9.89
C GLY A 85 2.84 18.31 -10.56
N SER A 86 4.11 17.92 -10.37
CA SER A 86 4.63 16.62 -10.83
C SER A 86 4.43 15.48 -9.83
N ARG A 87 4.03 15.79 -8.60
CA ARG A 87 3.93 14.84 -7.49
C ARG A 87 2.58 14.18 -7.34
N GLN A 88 1.53 14.72 -7.95
CA GLN A 88 0.18 14.20 -7.72
C GLN A 88 -0.68 14.25 -8.97
N VAL A 89 -1.36 13.13 -9.23
CA VAL A 89 -2.38 13.02 -10.28
C VAL A 89 -3.64 12.38 -9.68
N THR A 90 -4.81 12.91 -10.01
CA THR A 90 -6.09 12.43 -9.48
C THR A 90 -7.08 12.22 -10.62
N LEU A 91 -7.67 11.03 -10.65
CA LEU A 91 -8.72 10.62 -11.57
C LEU A 91 -10.09 10.81 -10.91
N ARG A 92 -11.00 11.52 -11.58
CA ARG A 92 -12.36 11.82 -11.06
C ARG A 92 -13.42 11.79 -12.18
N GLY A 93 -14.67 11.88 -11.74
CA GLY A 93 -15.84 12.11 -12.60
C GLY A 93 -16.39 10.84 -13.24
N PHE A 94 -16.32 9.70 -12.57
CA PHE A 94 -16.86 8.46 -13.13
C PHE A 94 -18.37 8.60 -13.30
N SER A 95 -18.90 8.15 -14.45
CA SER A 95 -20.30 8.39 -14.80
C SER A 95 -21.23 7.40 -14.13
N GLN A 96 -20.83 6.12 -14.10
CA GLN A 96 -21.66 4.99 -13.68
C GLN A 96 -20.85 3.97 -12.87
N PRO A 97 -21.48 3.12 -12.03
CA PRO A 97 -20.76 2.17 -11.18
C PRO A 97 -19.88 1.17 -11.92
N SER A 98 -20.25 0.79 -13.14
CA SER A 98 -19.44 -0.10 -14.00
C SER A 98 -18.11 0.51 -14.42
N ASP A 99 -17.99 1.85 -14.44
CA ASP A 99 -16.74 2.52 -14.80
C ASP A 99 -15.68 2.33 -13.72
N LEU A 100 -16.12 2.12 -12.47
CA LEU A 100 -15.26 1.87 -11.33
C LEU A 100 -14.74 0.43 -11.30
N VAL A 101 -15.46 -0.53 -11.87
CA VAL A 101 -15.04 -1.94 -11.84
C VAL A 101 -13.83 -2.14 -12.74
N GLY A 102 -12.79 -2.77 -12.17
CA GLY A 102 -11.59 -3.13 -12.90
C GLY A 102 -10.30 -2.85 -12.13
N VAL A 103 -9.22 -2.76 -12.88
CA VAL A 103 -7.86 -2.58 -12.38
C VAL A 103 -7.38 -1.21 -12.79
N PHE A 104 -6.83 -0.46 -11.85
CA PHE A 104 -6.20 0.83 -12.10
C PHE A 104 -4.72 0.71 -11.80
N SER A 105 -3.90 1.42 -12.56
CA SER A 105 -2.46 1.46 -12.34
C SER A 105 -1.95 2.87 -12.31
N CYS A 106 -1.10 3.15 -11.32
CA CYS A 106 -0.23 4.30 -11.35
C CYS A 106 1.18 3.87 -11.74
N VAL A 107 1.79 4.59 -12.68
CA VAL A 107 3.17 4.42 -13.09
C VAL A 107 3.91 5.74 -12.91
N GLY A 108 5.10 5.66 -12.33
CA GLY A 108 6.04 6.78 -12.20
C GLY A 108 7.48 6.32 -12.36
N GLY A 109 8.39 7.27 -12.59
CA GLY A 109 9.79 6.97 -12.90
C GLY A 109 10.04 6.54 -14.35
N ALA A 110 11.31 6.45 -14.72
CA ALA A 110 11.76 6.01 -16.05
C ALA A 110 12.89 4.97 -15.97
N GLY A 111 13.02 4.16 -17.02
CA GLY A 111 14.04 3.12 -17.13
C GLY A 111 14.07 2.20 -15.91
N PRO A 112 15.23 2.02 -15.24
CA PRO A 112 15.38 1.11 -14.10
C PRO A 112 14.67 1.59 -12.82
N ARG A 113 14.26 2.86 -12.71
CA ARG A 113 13.51 3.40 -11.56
C ARG A 113 11.98 3.34 -11.76
N ARG A 114 11.52 2.80 -12.88
CA ARG A 114 10.09 2.75 -13.21
C ARG A 114 9.35 1.89 -12.17
N THR A 115 8.42 2.51 -11.47
CA THR A 115 7.63 1.87 -10.42
C THR A 115 6.16 1.84 -10.83
N ARG A 116 5.47 0.73 -10.55
CA ARG A 116 4.05 0.55 -10.86
C ARG A 116 3.30 0.10 -9.62
N VAL A 117 2.20 0.76 -9.33
CA VAL A 117 1.27 0.43 -8.24
C VAL A 117 -0.08 0.09 -8.85
N LEU A 118 -0.68 -1.01 -8.42
CA LEU A 118 -1.98 -1.47 -8.90
C LEU A 118 -3.03 -1.36 -7.80
N TYR A 119 -4.22 -0.90 -8.17
CA TYR A 119 -5.42 -0.90 -7.34
C TYR A 119 -6.52 -1.69 -8.07
N VAL A 120 -7.22 -2.54 -7.33
CA VAL A 120 -8.31 -3.36 -7.86
C VAL A 120 -9.59 -2.95 -7.15
N HIS A 121 -10.55 -2.43 -7.92
CA HIS A 121 -11.82 -2.02 -7.36
C HIS A 121 -12.85 -3.13 -7.49
N ASN A 122 -13.48 -3.46 -6.37
CA ASN A 122 -14.58 -4.42 -6.28
C ASN A 122 -15.90 -3.67 -6.09
N SER A 123 -16.91 -4.01 -6.89
CA SER A 123 -18.22 -3.39 -6.78
C SER A 123 -18.87 -3.70 -5.42
N PRO A 124 -19.33 -2.69 -4.66
CA PRO A 124 -20.09 -2.90 -3.43
C PRO A 124 -21.39 -3.70 -3.63
N GLY A 125 -21.92 -3.73 -4.86
CA GLY A 125 -23.13 -4.47 -5.23
C GLY A 125 -22.88 -5.87 -5.81
N ALA A 126 -21.62 -6.34 -5.84
CA ALA A 126 -21.24 -7.63 -6.41
C ALA A 126 -21.90 -8.82 -5.70
N HIS A 127 -22.06 -9.93 -6.42
CA HIS A 127 -22.65 -11.17 -5.89
C HIS A 127 -21.65 -11.91 -5.01
N LEU A 128 -20.40 -11.93 -5.45
CA LEU A 128 -19.25 -12.44 -4.73
C LEU A 128 -18.37 -11.25 -4.34
N PHE A 129 -17.73 -11.31 -3.18
CA PHE A 129 -16.83 -10.27 -2.72
C PHE A 129 -15.58 -10.88 -2.09
N PRO A 130 -14.38 -10.37 -2.39
CA PRO A 130 -13.15 -10.94 -1.83
C PRO A 130 -13.06 -10.67 -0.34
N ASP A 131 -12.69 -11.68 0.46
CA ASP A 131 -12.37 -11.45 1.88
C ASP A 131 -11.14 -10.54 2.04
N LYS A 132 -10.20 -10.63 1.10
CA LYS A 132 -9.02 -9.77 0.98
C LYS A 132 -8.74 -9.51 -0.49
N VAL A 133 -8.59 -8.24 -0.88
CA VAL A 133 -8.37 -7.88 -2.29
C VAL A 133 -6.96 -8.24 -2.73
N THR A 134 -5.95 -7.98 -1.90
CA THR A 134 -4.54 -8.23 -2.25
C THR A 134 -3.92 -9.30 -1.37
N HIS A 135 -3.32 -10.30 -2.00
CA HIS A 135 -2.63 -11.41 -1.35
C HIS A 135 -1.16 -11.35 -1.74
N THR A 136 -0.29 -11.19 -0.75
CA THR A 136 1.16 -11.33 -0.92
C THR A 136 1.58 -12.64 -0.30
N VAL A 137 2.26 -13.48 -1.08
CA VAL A 137 2.79 -14.78 -0.67
C VAL A 137 4.22 -14.94 -1.19
N ASN A 138 4.95 -15.93 -0.70
CA ASN A 138 6.30 -16.24 -1.14
C ASN A 138 6.28 -17.34 -2.21
N ARG A 139 7.37 -17.42 -3.00
CA ARG A 139 7.58 -18.54 -3.90
C ARG A 139 7.56 -19.86 -3.13
N GLY A 140 6.77 -20.82 -3.61
CA GLY A 140 6.58 -22.14 -2.99
C GLY A 140 5.47 -22.19 -1.92
N ASP A 141 4.91 -21.05 -1.50
CA ASP A 141 3.77 -21.05 -0.57
C ASP A 141 2.50 -21.58 -1.27
N THR A 142 1.47 -21.90 -0.47
CA THR A 142 0.12 -22.11 -0.99
C THR A 142 -0.68 -20.81 -0.88
N ALA A 143 -1.14 -20.27 -2.02
CA ALA A 143 -2.02 -19.12 -2.02
C ALA A 143 -3.49 -19.56 -1.95
N VAL A 144 -4.27 -18.93 -1.07
CA VAL A 144 -5.72 -19.20 -0.95
C VAL A 144 -6.48 -17.91 -1.18
N LEU A 145 -7.29 -17.88 -2.25
CA LEU A 145 -8.20 -16.78 -2.55
C LEU A 145 -9.61 -17.15 -2.08
N SER A 146 -10.24 -16.25 -1.31
CA SER A 146 -11.54 -16.50 -0.70
C SER A 146 -12.59 -15.51 -1.21
N ALA A 147 -13.55 -16.03 -1.98
CA ALA A 147 -14.69 -15.27 -2.48
C ALA A 147 -15.91 -15.52 -1.58
N ARG A 148 -16.29 -14.52 -0.78
CA ARG A 148 -17.47 -14.57 0.07
C ARG A 148 -18.74 -14.35 -0.73
N VAL A 149 -19.76 -15.17 -0.49
CA VAL A 149 -21.10 -15.00 -1.05
C VAL A 149 -21.80 -13.83 -0.36
N ARG A 150 -22.23 -12.84 -1.16
CA ARG A 150 -23.09 -11.74 -0.72
C ARG A 150 -24.50 -11.83 -1.26
N LYS A 151 -24.65 -12.32 -2.49
CA LYS A 151 -25.93 -12.62 -3.12
C LYS A 151 -25.83 -14.00 -3.73
N GLU A 152 -26.56 -14.94 -3.16
CA GLU A 152 -26.53 -16.34 -3.57
C GLU A 152 -27.15 -16.53 -4.96
N LYS A 153 -26.57 -17.46 -5.72
CA LYS A 153 -27.07 -17.93 -7.02
C LYS A 153 -26.83 -19.44 -7.09
N GLN A 154 -27.82 -20.17 -7.58
CA GLN A 154 -27.73 -21.63 -7.79
C GLN A 154 -27.06 -21.92 -9.13
N THR A 155 -25.77 -21.58 -9.23
CA THR A 155 -24.97 -21.81 -10.43
C THR A 155 -23.49 -21.82 -10.07
N ASP A 156 -22.69 -22.50 -10.88
CA ASP A 156 -21.27 -22.72 -10.60
C ASP A 156 -20.48 -21.40 -10.64
N VAL A 157 -19.31 -21.43 -10.01
CA VAL A 157 -18.41 -20.29 -9.94
C VAL A 157 -17.23 -20.48 -10.88
N LEU A 158 -17.16 -19.60 -11.86
CA LEU A 158 -16.07 -19.47 -12.81
C LEU A 158 -14.94 -18.65 -12.22
N TRP A 159 -13.76 -19.26 -12.12
CA TRP A 159 -12.50 -18.59 -11.81
C TRP A 159 -11.73 -18.25 -13.07
N LYS A 160 -11.20 -17.03 -13.10
CA LYS A 160 -10.35 -16.52 -14.17
C LYS A 160 -9.02 -16.02 -13.63
N SER A 161 -7.96 -16.17 -14.41
CA SER A 161 -6.64 -15.58 -14.18
C SER A 161 -6.30 -14.66 -15.35
N ASN A 162 -6.06 -13.38 -15.04
CA ASN A 162 -5.81 -12.32 -16.01
C ASN A 162 -6.87 -12.26 -17.14
N GLY A 163 -8.13 -12.50 -16.78
CA GLY A 163 -9.27 -12.51 -17.70
C GLY A 163 -9.47 -13.80 -18.49
N SER A 164 -8.53 -14.74 -18.44
CA SER A 164 -8.62 -16.05 -19.08
C SER A 164 -9.25 -17.07 -18.14
N TYR A 165 -9.97 -18.05 -18.70
CA TYR A 165 -10.48 -19.20 -17.94
C TYR A 165 -9.35 -19.84 -17.12
N PHE A 166 -9.63 -20.15 -15.86
CA PHE A 166 -8.69 -20.86 -15.00
C PHE A 166 -9.29 -22.16 -14.48
N TYR A 167 -10.44 -22.08 -13.80
CA TYR A 167 -11.06 -23.22 -13.13
C TYR A 167 -12.56 -22.95 -12.89
N THR A 168 -13.35 -23.99 -12.63
CA THR A 168 -14.77 -23.87 -12.24
C THR A 168 -15.02 -24.69 -10.99
N LEU A 169 -15.74 -24.13 -10.02
CA LEU A 169 -16.22 -24.82 -8.81
C LEU A 169 -17.73 -25.01 -8.89
N ASP A 170 -18.20 -26.20 -8.53
CA ASP A 170 -19.63 -26.46 -8.35
C ASP A 170 -20.17 -25.61 -7.19
N TRP A 171 -21.41 -25.14 -7.31
CA TRP A 171 -22.01 -24.27 -6.31
C TRP A 171 -22.15 -24.91 -4.92
N HIS A 172 -22.20 -26.25 -4.81
CA HIS A 172 -22.19 -26.98 -3.53
C HIS A 172 -20.82 -27.02 -2.86
N GLU A 173 -19.74 -26.66 -3.56
CA GLU A 173 -18.38 -26.62 -3.00
C GLU A 173 -18.14 -25.37 -2.13
N ALA A 174 -19.15 -24.50 -1.97
CA ALA A 174 -19.08 -23.36 -1.06
C ALA A 174 -18.90 -23.83 0.40
N GLN A 175 -17.82 -23.40 1.03
CA GLN A 175 -17.49 -23.69 2.43
C GLN A 175 -17.77 -22.45 3.28
N ASP A 176 -18.70 -22.55 4.23
CA ASP A 176 -19.08 -21.44 5.12
C ASP A 176 -19.40 -20.14 4.37
N GLY A 177 -20.16 -20.26 3.27
CA GLY A 177 -20.54 -19.14 2.41
C GLY A 177 -19.36 -18.55 1.62
N ARG A 178 -18.31 -19.34 1.35
CA ARG A 178 -17.13 -18.93 0.59
C ARG A 178 -16.75 -19.95 -0.47
N PHE A 179 -16.37 -19.45 -1.63
CA PHE A 179 -15.66 -20.23 -2.64
C PHE A 179 -14.17 -20.00 -2.48
N LEU A 180 -13.41 -21.08 -2.35
CA LEU A 180 -11.97 -21.05 -2.11
C LEU A 180 -11.23 -21.53 -3.36
N LEU A 181 -10.31 -20.71 -3.87
CA LEU A 181 -9.33 -21.14 -4.86
C LEU A 181 -7.98 -21.35 -4.17
N GLN A 182 -7.51 -22.59 -4.14
CA GLN A 182 -6.20 -22.95 -3.59
C GLN A 182 -5.19 -23.15 -4.72
N LEU A 183 -4.03 -22.50 -4.60
CA LEU A 183 -2.93 -22.58 -5.55
C LEU A 183 -1.70 -23.07 -4.75
N PRO A 184 -1.37 -24.37 -4.77
CA PRO A 184 -0.20 -24.89 -4.07
C PRO A 184 1.10 -24.54 -4.81
N GLU A 185 2.20 -24.44 -4.05
CA GLU A 185 3.57 -24.27 -4.57
C GLU A 185 3.74 -23.12 -5.59
N VAL A 186 3.15 -21.96 -5.29
CA VAL A 186 3.05 -20.87 -6.28
C VAL A 186 4.42 -20.37 -6.74
N GLN A 187 4.52 -20.09 -8.03
CA GLN A 187 5.69 -19.45 -8.63
C GLN A 187 5.38 -17.97 -8.94
N PRO A 188 6.42 -17.12 -9.13
CA PRO A 188 6.23 -15.70 -9.46
C PRO A 188 5.31 -15.46 -10.68
N SER A 189 5.31 -16.38 -11.64
CA SER A 189 4.43 -16.37 -12.83
C SER A 189 2.95 -16.50 -12.52
N ALA A 190 2.56 -16.98 -11.32
CA ALA A 190 1.18 -17.04 -10.88
C ALA A 190 0.64 -15.67 -10.40
N SER A 191 1.51 -14.66 -10.24
CA SER A 191 1.09 -13.30 -9.90
C SER A 191 0.16 -12.73 -10.96
N GLY A 192 -0.86 -11.98 -10.54
CA GLY A 192 -1.83 -11.42 -11.45
C GLY A 192 -3.17 -11.10 -10.81
N ILE A 193 -4.15 -10.87 -11.66
CA ILE A 193 -5.51 -10.54 -11.26
C ILE A 193 -6.38 -11.77 -11.46
N TYR A 194 -6.97 -12.25 -10.37
CA TYR A 194 -7.91 -13.35 -10.39
C TYR A 194 -9.33 -12.81 -10.23
N SER A 195 -10.31 -13.50 -10.80
CA SER A 195 -11.72 -13.18 -10.54
C SER A 195 -12.56 -14.41 -10.33
N ALA A 196 -13.55 -14.32 -9.44
CA ALA A 196 -14.59 -15.32 -9.24
C ALA A 196 -15.95 -14.74 -9.64
N THR A 197 -16.66 -15.42 -10.53
CA THR A 197 -17.95 -14.98 -11.08
C THR A 197 -18.92 -16.16 -11.12
N TYR A 198 -20.16 -15.97 -10.70
CA TYR A 198 -21.21 -16.94 -11.03
C TYR A 198 -21.37 -17.09 -12.55
N LEU A 199 -21.56 -18.30 -13.04
CA LEU A 199 -21.90 -18.53 -14.45
C LEU A 199 -23.15 -17.73 -14.85
N GLU A 200 -23.20 -17.33 -16.11
CA GLU A 200 -24.31 -16.57 -16.72
C GLU A 200 -24.58 -15.18 -16.09
N VAL A 201 -23.72 -14.72 -15.16
CA VAL A 201 -23.80 -13.39 -14.56
C VAL A 201 -22.76 -12.45 -15.19
N SER A 202 -23.10 -11.17 -15.27
CA SER A 202 -22.16 -10.13 -15.72
C SER A 202 -20.85 -10.17 -14.92
N PRO A 203 -19.67 -10.13 -15.59
CA PRO A 203 -18.38 -10.03 -14.92
C PRO A 203 -18.21 -8.80 -14.03
N LEU A 204 -19.06 -7.78 -14.17
CA LEU A 204 -19.05 -6.60 -13.31
C LEU A 204 -19.44 -6.90 -11.85
N GLY A 205 -20.12 -8.03 -11.62
CA GLY A 205 -20.51 -8.52 -10.31
C GLY A 205 -19.56 -9.56 -9.70
N SER A 206 -18.34 -9.67 -10.23
CA SER A 206 -17.32 -10.62 -9.78
C SER A 206 -16.58 -10.13 -8.54
N ALA A 207 -16.02 -11.07 -7.78
CA ALA A 207 -14.95 -10.79 -6.84
C ALA A 207 -13.62 -10.73 -7.61
N PHE A 208 -12.84 -9.68 -7.44
CA PHE A 208 -11.52 -9.49 -8.03
C PHE A 208 -10.44 -9.51 -6.95
N PHE A 209 -9.38 -10.26 -7.23
CA PHE A 209 -8.25 -10.47 -6.36
C PHE A 209 -6.97 -10.06 -7.08
N ARG A 210 -5.99 -9.59 -6.33
CA ARG A 210 -4.62 -9.37 -6.77
C ARG A 210 -3.71 -10.33 -6.02
N LEU A 211 -3.11 -11.28 -6.72
CA LEU A 211 -2.09 -12.17 -6.17
C LEU A 211 -0.70 -11.62 -6.53
N ILE A 212 0.15 -11.48 -5.52
CA ILE A 212 1.54 -11.08 -5.61
C ILE A 212 2.36 -12.24 -5.04
N VAL A 213 3.20 -12.84 -5.87
CA VAL A 213 4.11 -13.90 -5.46
C VAL A 213 5.53 -13.36 -5.51
N ARG A 214 6.20 -13.26 -4.35
CA ARG A 214 7.59 -12.82 -4.25
C ARG A 214 8.51 -13.80 -5.01
N GLY A 215 9.61 -13.31 -5.57
CA GLY A 215 10.62 -14.13 -6.27
C GLY A 215 11.33 -15.14 -5.38
N CYS A 216 11.38 -14.87 -4.07
CA CYS A 216 12.05 -15.68 -3.07
C CYS A 216 11.08 -16.29 -2.05
N GLY A 217 11.56 -17.33 -1.37
CA GLY A 217 10.91 -17.89 -0.20
C GLY A 217 10.83 -16.90 0.97
N ALA A 218 10.08 -17.27 2.01
CA ALA A 218 9.90 -16.45 3.20
C ALA A 218 11.25 -16.05 3.82
N GLY A 219 11.38 -14.75 4.16
CA GLY A 219 12.57 -14.22 4.84
C GLY A 219 13.84 -14.09 3.98
N ARG A 220 13.78 -14.37 2.67
CA ARG A 220 14.95 -14.25 1.77
C ARG A 220 14.75 -13.23 0.64
N TRP A 221 15.87 -12.76 0.09
CA TRP A 221 15.95 -11.83 -1.04
C TRP A 221 17.27 -11.99 -1.83
N GLY A 222 17.37 -11.30 -2.96
CA GLY A 222 18.48 -11.30 -3.89
C GLY A 222 18.21 -12.16 -5.12
N GLN A 223 19.05 -12.02 -6.15
CA GLN A 223 18.90 -12.75 -7.43
C GLN A 223 18.79 -14.27 -7.23
N ASP A 224 19.56 -14.83 -6.30
CA ASP A 224 19.57 -16.26 -5.97
C ASP A 224 18.90 -16.57 -4.62
N CYS A 225 18.19 -15.61 -4.02
CA CYS A 225 17.54 -15.74 -2.72
C CYS A 225 18.49 -16.18 -1.58
N SER A 226 19.78 -15.84 -1.67
CA SER A 226 20.81 -16.23 -0.70
C SER A 226 20.90 -15.31 0.51
N LYS A 227 20.34 -14.10 0.42
CA LYS A 227 20.41 -13.09 1.48
C LYS A 227 19.18 -13.14 2.37
N GLU A 228 19.36 -12.77 3.64
CA GLU A 228 18.28 -12.70 4.63
C GLU A 228 17.67 -11.30 4.68
N CYS A 229 16.35 -11.25 4.79
CA CYS A 229 15.63 -10.00 4.95
C CYS A 229 15.93 -9.34 6.30
N PRO A 230 15.99 -8.00 6.38
CA PRO A 230 16.37 -7.28 7.61
C PRO A 230 15.32 -7.36 8.74
N GLY A 231 14.24 -8.13 8.59
CA GLY A 231 13.14 -8.21 9.55
C GLY A 231 12.35 -6.91 9.63
N CYS A 232 11.46 -6.68 8.65
CA CYS A 232 10.59 -5.51 8.57
C CYS A 232 9.54 -5.54 9.69
N LEU A 233 9.42 -4.44 10.44
CA LEU A 233 8.49 -4.28 11.54
C LEU A 233 7.13 -3.73 11.07
N HIS A 234 6.18 -3.71 11.99
CA HIS A 234 4.84 -3.12 11.82
C HIS A 234 4.06 -3.59 10.57
N GLY A 235 4.36 -4.78 10.05
CA GLY A 235 3.71 -5.32 8.86
C GLY A 235 4.33 -4.86 7.54
N GLY A 236 5.54 -4.29 7.57
CA GLY A 236 6.33 -4.05 6.37
C GLY A 236 6.71 -5.35 5.66
N VAL A 237 6.90 -5.26 4.34
CA VAL A 237 7.22 -6.42 3.50
C VAL A 237 8.59 -6.22 2.86
N CYS A 238 9.46 -7.20 3.02
CA CYS A 238 10.79 -7.22 2.42
C CYS A 238 10.70 -7.44 0.90
N HIS A 239 11.23 -6.50 0.13
CA HIS A 239 11.34 -6.61 -1.32
C HIS A 239 12.38 -7.68 -1.68
N ASP A 240 12.01 -8.60 -2.57
CA ASP A 240 12.78 -9.81 -2.84
C ASP A 240 14.01 -9.57 -3.73
N GLN A 241 14.14 -8.40 -4.37
CA GLN A 241 15.26 -8.12 -5.27
C GLN A 241 16.40 -7.35 -4.58
N ASP A 242 16.08 -6.38 -3.73
CA ASP A 242 17.03 -5.45 -3.10
C ASP A 242 17.06 -5.54 -1.56
N GLY A 243 16.10 -6.26 -0.94
CA GLY A 243 16.05 -6.48 0.50
C GLY A 243 15.50 -5.30 1.30
N GLU A 244 15.02 -4.24 0.65
CA GLU A 244 14.44 -3.08 1.33
C GLU A 244 13.05 -3.39 1.88
N CYS A 245 12.65 -2.72 2.97
CA CYS A 245 11.32 -2.87 3.53
C CYS A 245 10.34 -1.87 2.90
N VAL A 246 9.29 -2.37 2.28
CA VAL A 246 8.14 -1.54 1.89
C VAL A 246 7.25 -1.35 3.12
N CYS A 247 7.22 -0.13 3.65
CA CYS A 247 6.54 0.18 4.89
C CYS A 247 5.04 0.46 4.70
N PRO A 248 4.19 -0.01 5.63
CA PRO A 248 2.76 0.25 5.58
C PRO A 248 2.45 1.75 5.77
N PRO A 249 1.31 2.23 5.25
CA PRO A 249 0.89 3.62 5.41
C PRO A 249 0.76 4.00 6.89
N GLY A 250 1.62 4.92 7.32
CA GLY A 250 1.73 5.37 8.71
C GLY A 250 3.02 4.95 9.41
N PHE A 251 3.94 4.25 8.73
CA PHE A 251 5.26 3.90 9.25
C PHE A 251 6.38 4.21 8.25
N THR A 252 7.58 4.46 8.77
CA THR A 252 8.81 4.77 8.02
C THR A 252 10.02 4.16 8.74
N GLY A 253 11.22 4.39 8.18
CA GLY A 253 12.48 3.82 8.61
C GLY A 253 12.87 2.63 7.75
N THR A 254 14.15 2.27 7.80
CA THR A 254 14.71 1.17 6.99
C THR A 254 14.09 -0.19 7.30
N ARG A 255 13.49 -0.33 8.49
CA ARG A 255 12.79 -1.53 8.94
C ARG A 255 11.35 -1.22 9.34
N CYS A 256 10.79 -0.08 8.93
CA CYS A 256 9.44 0.35 9.28
C CYS A 256 9.21 0.51 10.80
N GLU A 257 10.26 0.80 11.54
CA GLU A 257 10.25 0.87 13.01
C GLU A 257 9.66 2.17 13.57
N GLN A 258 9.54 3.21 12.74
CA GLN A 258 9.13 4.55 13.17
C GLN A 258 7.69 4.82 12.74
N ALA A 259 6.84 5.21 13.69
CA ALA A 259 5.48 5.64 13.37
C ALA A 259 5.48 7.08 12.83
N CYS A 260 4.73 7.31 11.75
CA CYS A 260 4.41 8.65 11.27
C CYS A 260 3.47 9.35 12.28
N ARG A 261 3.41 10.69 12.21
CA ARG A 261 2.32 11.42 12.88
C ARG A 261 0.98 11.02 12.27
N GLU A 262 -0.08 11.09 13.07
CA GLU A 262 -1.43 10.76 12.61
C GLU A 262 -1.80 11.51 11.33
N GLY A 263 -2.39 10.79 10.37
CA GLY A 263 -2.83 11.34 9.09
C GLY A 263 -1.73 11.48 8.04
N ARG A 264 -0.48 11.09 8.34
CA ARG A 264 0.65 11.15 7.41
C ARG A 264 1.04 9.78 6.85
N PHE A 265 1.61 9.78 5.64
CA PHE A 265 2.06 8.59 4.94
C PHE A 265 3.22 8.91 3.96
N GLY A 266 3.63 7.90 3.19
CA GLY A 266 4.78 7.96 2.27
C GLY A 266 6.07 7.53 2.96
N GLN A 267 7.12 7.24 2.18
CA GLN A 267 8.36 6.71 2.75
C GLN A 267 9.03 7.67 3.74
N SER A 268 8.77 8.97 3.65
CA SER A 268 9.31 9.99 4.57
C SER A 268 8.26 10.62 5.51
N CYS A 269 7.04 10.07 5.54
CA CYS A 269 5.89 10.65 6.27
C CYS A 269 5.55 12.10 5.88
N GLN A 270 5.93 12.56 4.70
CA GLN A 270 5.71 13.96 4.27
C GLN A 270 4.32 14.19 3.70
N GLU A 271 3.70 13.14 3.15
CA GLU A 271 2.37 13.21 2.55
C GLU A 271 1.26 13.18 3.60
N GLN A 272 0.13 13.83 3.31
CA GLN A 272 -0.99 14.00 4.24
C GLN A 272 -2.28 13.46 3.62
N CYS A 273 -3.06 12.71 4.39
CA CYS A 273 -4.35 12.19 3.96
C CYS A 273 -5.31 13.31 3.55
N PRO A 274 -6.04 13.17 2.42
CA PRO A 274 -6.98 14.18 1.96
C PRO A 274 -8.18 14.32 2.90
N GLY A 275 -8.42 15.56 3.35
CA GLY A 275 -9.62 15.93 4.13
C GLY A 275 -9.39 16.04 5.63
N THR A 276 -10.47 16.34 6.36
CA THR A 276 -10.43 16.64 7.80
C THR A 276 -10.56 15.40 8.70
N SER A 277 -10.98 14.25 8.14
CA SER A 277 -11.20 12.99 8.88
C SER A 277 -9.97 12.08 8.96
N GLY A 278 -8.77 12.63 8.77
CA GLY A 278 -7.54 11.84 8.63
C GLY A 278 -7.63 10.84 7.47
N CYS A 279 -7.09 9.64 7.66
CA CYS A 279 -7.07 8.59 6.63
C CYS A 279 -8.31 7.68 6.63
N ARG A 280 -9.37 8.06 7.36
CA ARG A 280 -10.60 7.28 7.43
C ARG A 280 -11.23 7.13 6.04
N GLY A 281 -11.57 5.91 5.67
CA GLY A 281 -12.20 5.61 4.39
C GLY A 281 -11.21 5.41 3.23
N LEU A 282 -9.91 5.61 3.47
CA LEU A 282 -8.90 5.51 2.44
C LEU A 282 -8.23 4.14 2.45
N THR A 283 -8.13 3.54 1.27
CA THR A 283 -7.20 2.43 1.03
C THR A 283 -5.96 2.96 0.33
N PHE A 284 -4.82 2.38 0.70
CA PHE A 284 -3.51 2.70 0.16
C PHE A 284 -2.98 1.46 -0.55
N CYS A 285 -2.50 1.64 -1.77
CA CYS A 285 -1.72 0.65 -2.47
C CYS A 285 -0.30 1.17 -2.63
N LEU A 286 0.67 0.30 -2.36
CA LEU A 286 2.10 0.58 -2.43
C LEU A 286 2.75 -0.36 -3.46
N PRO A 287 4.02 -0.12 -3.85
CA PRO A 287 4.73 -1.00 -4.75
C PRO A 287 4.76 -2.44 -4.23
N ASP A 288 4.89 -3.38 -5.16
CA ASP A 288 5.11 -4.77 -4.80
C ASP A 288 6.42 -4.89 -4.00
N PRO A 289 6.50 -5.80 -3.02
CA PRO A 289 5.51 -6.84 -2.71
C PRO A 289 4.39 -6.45 -1.74
N TYR A 290 4.24 -5.18 -1.34
CA TYR A 290 3.31 -4.80 -0.27
C TYR A 290 1.83 -5.01 -0.65
N GLY A 291 1.42 -4.50 -1.81
CA GLY A 291 0.02 -4.57 -2.25
C GLY A 291 -0.84 -3.43 -1.70
N CYS A 292 -2.05 -3.75 -1.20
CA CYS A 292 -2.99 -2.74 -0.71
C CYS A 292 -3.49 -3.05 0.71
N SER A 293 -3.74 -1.99 1.49
CA SER A 293 -4.33 -2.06 2.84
C SER A 293 -5.04 -0.76 3.21
N CYS A 294 -5.82 -0.79 4.28
CA CYS A 294 -6.20 0.44 4.99
C CYS A 294 -4.96 1.11 5.61
N GLY A 295 -5.10 2.41 5.92
CA GLY A 295 -4.14 3.14 6.73
C GLY A 295 -4.03 2.57 8.15
N SER A 296 -2.90 2.79 8.83
CA SER A 296 -2.79 2.42 10.25
C SER A 296 -3.94 3.02 11.07
N GLY A 297 -4.47 2.24 12.03
CA GLY A 297 -5.61 2.64 12.86
C GLY A 297 -7.00 2.37 12.27
N TRP A 298 -7.07 1.88 11.03
CA TRP A 298 -8.32 1.62 10.31
C TRP A 298 -8.40 0.21 9.74
N ARG A 299 -9.62 -0.34 9.67
CA ARG A 299 -9.93 -1.65 9.09
C ARG A 299 -11.31 -1.67 8.41
N GLY A 300 -11.67 -2.86 7.92
CA GLY A 300 -12.94 -3.13 7.26
C GLY A 300 -12.83 -2.94 5.74
N SER A 301 -13.83 -3.44 5.00
CA SER A 301 -13.82 -3.40 3.52
C SER A 301 -13.83 -2.00 2.92
N GLN A 302 -14.15 -0.98 3.73
CA GLN A 302 -14.15 0.43 3.34
C GLN A 302 -13.19 1.28 4.21
N CYS A 303 -12.35 0.67 5.05
CA CYS A 303 -11.40 1.39 5.92
C CYS A 303 -12.06 2.44 6.84
N GLN A 304 -13.30 2.22 7.26
CA GLN A 304 -14.06 3.16 8.10
C GLN A 304 -14.07 2.77 9.57
N GLU A 305 -13.75 1.52 9.89
CA GLU A 305 -13.81 0.99 11.24
C GLU A 305 -12.48 1.29 11.93
N ALA A 306 -12.55 1.90 13.12
CA ALA A 306 -11.38 2.04 13.97
C ALA A 306 -10.88 0.67 14.46
N CYS A 307 -9.58 0.57 14.77
CA CYS A 307 -9.08 -0.59 15.49
C CYS A 307 -9.78 -0.75 16.85
N ALA A 308 -10.07 -2.01 17.21
CA ALA A 308 -10.47 -2.35 18.56
C ALA A 308 -9.33 -2.04 19.56
N PRO A 309 -9.64 -1.78 20.84
CA PRO A 309 -8.61 -1.57 21.87
C PRO A 309 -7.57 -2.71 21.87
N GLY A 310 -6.29 -2.36 22.01
CA GLY A 310 -5.19 -3.33 21.99
C GLY A 310 -4.71 -3.75 20.60
N ARG A 311 -5.26 -3.19 19.51
CA ARG A 311 -4.83 -3.45 18.13
C ARG A 311 -4.40 -2.18 17.42
N PHE A 312 -3.47 -2.33 16.48
CA PHE A 312 -2.90 -1.23 15.71
C PHE A 312 -2.39 -1.70 14.33
N GLY A 313 -1.81 -0.77 13.57
CA GLY A 313 -1.20 -1.06 12.26
C GLY A 313 -2.22 -1.09 11.12
N ALA A 314 -1.72 -1.32 9.91
CA ALA A 314 -2.55 -1.44 8.71
C ALA A 314 -3.55 -2.59 8.85
N ASP A 315 -4.81 -2.33 8.46
CA ASP A 315 -5.95 -3.25 8.64
C ASP A 315 -6.17 -3.71 10.11
N CYS A 316 -5.57 -3.03 11.09
CA CYS A 316 -5.58 -3.42 12.51
C CYS A 316 -5.08 -4.85 12.77
N ARG A 317 -4.14 -5.33 11.95
CA ARG A 317 -3.65 -6.72 12.03
C ARG A 317 -2.67 -6.97 13.17
N LEU A 318 -2.09 -5.92 13.74
CA LEU A 318 -1.11 -6.04 14.81
C LEU A 318 -1.80 -5.93 16.16
N GLN A 319 -1.27 -6.68 17.12
CA GLN A 319 -1.70 -6.63 18.52
C GLN A 319 -0.62 -5.97 19.35
N CYS A 320 -1.01 -5.05 20.22
CA CYS A 320 -0.11 -4.42 21.16
C CYS A 320 0.33 -5.43 22.23
N GLN A 321 1.63 -5.43 22.52
CA GLN A 321 2.25 -6.24 23.58
C GLN A 321 3.07 -5.32 24.50
N CYS A 322 2.52 -4.16 24.83
CA CYS A 322 3.23 -3.11 25.54
C CYS A 322 3.59 -3.55 26.96
N GLN A 323 4.85 -3.33 27.33
CA GLN A 323 5.43 -3.63 28.63
C GLN A 323 5.64 -2.34 29.42
N ASN A 324 6.00 -2.47 30.71
CA ASN A 324 6.45 -1.36 31.55
C ASN A 324 5.50 -0.15 31.59
N GLY A 325 4.19 -0.40 31.55
CA GLY A 325 3.16 0.64 31.59
C GLY A 325 2.92 1.37 30.26
N GLY A 326 3.44 0.86 29.15
CA GLY A 326 3.14 1.37 27.81
C GLY A 326 1.66 1.25 27.46
N THR A 327 1.13 2.26 26.78
CA THR A 327 -0.26 2.27 26.32
C THR A 327 -0.34 1.92 24.84
N CYS A 328 -1.45 1.33 24.42
CA CYS A 328 -1.67 0.96 23.03
C CYS A 328 -2.42 2.06 22.29
N ASP A 329 -1.71 2.75 21.39
CA ASP A 329 -2.29 3.65 20.41
C ASP A 329 -2.55 2.89 19.09
N ARG A 330 -3.72 3.11 18.51
CA ARG A 330 -4.15 2.37 17.30
C ARG A 330 -3.35 2.73 16.05
N PHE A 331 -2.67 3.89 16.03
CA PHE A 331 -1.92 4.36 14.87
C PHE A 331 -0.45 3.97 14.95
N SER A 332 0.15 4.15 16.13
CA SER A 332 1.60 4.03 16.35
C SER A 332 2.03 2.75 17.09
N GLY A 333 1.10 2.04 17.73
CA GLY A 333 1.41 0.87 18.55
C GLY A 333 1.68 1.27 20.00
N CYS A 334 2.77 0.78 20.58
CA CYS A 334 3.07 1.07 21.98
C CYS A 334 3.63 2.48 22.16
N VAL A 335 2.95 3.28 22.97
CA VAL A 335 3.44 4.59 23.43
C VAL A 335 4.13 4.38 24.77
N CYS A 336 5.44 4.54 24.76
CA CYS A 336 6.28 4.23 25.92
C CYS A 336 6.34 5.39 26.92
N PRO A 337 6.29 5.09 28.24
CA PRO A 337 6.58 6.08 29.26
C PRO A 337 8.02 6.59 29.15
N SER A 338 8.29 7.76 29.74
CA SER A 338 9.64 8.33 29.78
C SER A 338 10.66 7.33 30.34
N GLY A 339 11.79 7.19 29.65
CA GLY A 339 12.85 6.23 30.01
C GLY A 339 12.69 4.83 29.41
N TRP A 340 11.60 4.56 28.69
CA TRP A 340 11.37 3.30 27.96
C TRP A 340 11.27 3.52 26.46
N HIS A 341 11.75 2.55 25.69
CA HIS A 341 11.67 2.54 24.23
C HIS A 341 11.65 1.11 23.69
N GLY A 342 11.56 0.97 22.36
CA GLY A 342 11.37 -0.32 21.69
C GLY A 342 9.93 -0.51 21.25
N MET A 343 9.68 -1.55 20.45
CA MET A 343 8.37 -1.83 19.85
C MET A 343 7.30 -2.16 20.90
N HIS A 344 7.74 -2.65 22.05
CA HIS A 344 6.92 -3.11 23.16
C HIS A 344 7.27 -2.37 24.45
N CYS A 345 8.04 -1.27 24.39
CA CYS A 345 8.56 -0.57 25.57
C CYS A 345 9.41 -1.48 26.47
N GLU A 346 10.13 -2.42 25.87
CA GLU A 346 10.89 -3.47 26.54
C GLU A 346 12.32 -3.03 26.92
N LYS A 347 12.80 -1.89 26.41
CA LYS A 347 14.16 -1.39 26.62
C LYS A 347 14.14 -0.14 27.50
N SER A 348 14.94 -0.16 28.58
CA SER A 348 15.15 1.00 29.44
C SER A 348 16.39 1.78 29.01
N GLY A 349 16.29 3.11 28.93
CA GLY A 349 17.42 3.98 28.64
C GLY A 349 17.18 5.41 29.14
N LEU A 350 18.16 5.99 29.83
CA LEU A 350 18.21 7.43 30.10
C LEU A 350 18.42 8.14 28.76
N GLY A 351 17.50 9.02 28.37
CA GLY A 351 17.57 9.72 27.10
C GLY A 351 18.76 10.68 27.03
N ASP A 352 19.81 10.32 26.30
CA ASP A 352 20.79 11.28 25.79
C ASP A 352 20.27 11.85 24.44
N GLY A 353 19.52 12.96 24.50
CA GLY A 353 19.10 13.73 23.31
C GLY A 353 17.86 14.60 23.55
N PRO A 354 17.81 15.85 23.04
CA PRO A 354 17.39 17.00 23.83
C PRO A 354 15.89 17.06 24.08
N SER A 355 15.58 17.38 25.33
CA SER A 355 14.27 17.79 25.84
C SER A 355 13.63 18.83 24.91
N ALA A 356 12.60 18.43 24.18
CA ALA A 356 11.63 19.37 23.65
C ALA A 356 10.85 19.93 24.85
N SER A 357 11.37 21.00 25.45
CA SER A 357 10.60 21.82 26.39
C SER A 357 9.35 22.31 25.68
N ALA A 358 8.22 21.67 25.98
CA ALA A 358 6.91 22.23 25.76
C ALA A 358 6.81 23.51 26.62
N LYS A 359 7.14 24.66 26.03
CA LYS A 359 6.67 25.95 26.53
C LYS A 359 5.16 25.99 26.32
N VAL A 360 4.43 25.69 27.38
CA VAL A 360 3.04 26.10 27.55
C VAL A 360 3.07 27.62 27.64
N GLN A 361 2.62 28.31 26.59
CA GLN A 361 2.30 29.73 26.64
C GLN A 361 0.85 29.87 27.11
N ASP A 362 0.68 29.97 28.42
CA ASP A 362 -0.54 30.52 29.00
C ASP A 362 -0.53 32.04 28.79
N GLY A 363 -1.37 32.48 27.86
CA GLY A 363 -1.68 33.90 27.64
C GLY A 363 -3.13 34.18 28.02
N HIS A 364 -3.42 34.22 29.33
CA HIS A 364 -4.62 34.86 29.86
C HIS A 364 -4.25 36.30 30.25
N THR A 365 -4.63 37.27 29.43
CA THR A 365 -4.68 38.68 29.84
C THR A 365 -6.13 39.01 30.22
N SER A 366 -6.38 39.03 31.53
CA SER A 366 -7.56 39.64 32.13
C SER A 366 -7.49 41.15 31.98
N ALA A 367 -8.48 41.74 31.32
CA ALA A 367 -8.72 43.17 31.33
C ALA A 367 -9.33 43.58 32.68
N LEU A 368 -8.58 44.35 33.47
CA LEU A 368 -9.08 45.07 34.63
C LEU A 368 -9.42 46.50 34.20
N ALA A 369 -10.71 46.80 34.17
CA ALA A 369 -11.24 48.15 34.10
C ALA A 369 -11.16 48.80 35.49
N GLY A 370 -10.67 50.03 35.55
CA GLY A 370 -10.74 50.92 36.71
C GLY A 370 -10.72 52.39 36.27
N PRO A 371 -11.67 53.24 36.68
CA PRO A 371 -11.66 54.69 36.46
C PRO A 371 -11.11 55.42 37.71
N PRO A 372 -11.23 56.75 37.87
CA PRO A 372 -11.07 57.88 36.94
C PRO A 372 -9.97 58.87 37.42
N GLY A 373 -9.67 59.89 36.61
CA GLY A 373 -8.85 61.05 36.98
C GLY A 373 -8.90 62.12 35.91
#